data_AF-A0A497K624-F1
#
_entry.id   AF-A0A497K624-F1
#
_cell.length_a   1.000
_cell.length_b   1.000
_cell.length_c   1.000
_cell.angle_alpha   90.00
_cell.angle_beta   90.00
_cell.angle_gamma   90.00
#
_symmetry.space_group_name_H-M   'P 1'
#
loop_
_entity.id
_entity.type
_entity.pdbx_description
1 polymer ?
#
loop_
_entity_poly.entity_id
_entity_poly.type
_entity_poly.pdbx_seq_one_letter_code
_entity_poly.pdbx_strand_id
1 'polypeptide(L)' 'MCFGGYRRAYEDSDYVILGVPFDYTSTFRSGARFAPNHIRIASLNIETYSLR' A
#
# COMPACT_ATOMS: atom_id res chain seq x y z
N MET A 1 -8.43 -3.19 1.50
CA MET A 1 -8.56 -1.81 0.97
C MET A 1 -7.61 -1.63 -0.22
N CYS A 2 -7.92 -0.79 -1.20
CA CYS A 2 -7.01 -0.40 -2.30
C CYS A 2 -6.15 0.80 -1.90
N PHE A 3 -4.99 0.99 -2.55
CA PHE A 3 -4.14 2.16 -2.33
C PHE A 3 -4.77 3.40 -2.98
N GLY A 4 -4.87 4.50 -2.24
CA GLY A 4 -5.47 5.76 -2.68
C GLY A 4 -6.98 5.69 -3.00
N GLY A 5 -7.65 4.57 -2.74
CA GLY A 5 -9.06 4.37 -3.08
C GLY A 5 -9.34 3.99 -4.55
N TYR A 6 -8.33 4.01 -5.43
CA TYR A 6 -8.50 3.70 -6.86
C TYR A 6 -8.24 2.23 -7.19
N ARG A 7 -8.92 1.72 -8.21
CA ARG A 7 -8.70 0.37 -8.76
C ARG A 7 -8.92 0.39 -10.28
N ARG A 8 -8.01 -0.26 -11.01
CA ARG A 8 -8.15 -0.63 -12.43
C ARG A 8 -7.90 -2.12 -12.60
N ALA A 9 -8.30 -2.66 -13.75
CA ALA A 9 -7.93 -4.02 -14.14
C ALA A 9 -6.40 -4.10 -14.30
N TYR A 10 -5.81 -5.28 -14.06
CA TYR A 10 -4.36 -5.47 -14.10
C TYR A 10 -3.79 -5.12 -15.49
N GLU A 11 -4.49 -5.53 -16.55
CA GLU A 11 -4.12 -5.31 -17.95
C GLU A 11 -4.09 -3.83 -18.35
N ASP A 12 -4.93 -2.99 -17.72
CA ASP A 12 -5.08 -1.56 -18.01
C ASP A 12 -4.30 -0.66 -17.03
N SER A 13 -3.50 -1.24 -16.14
CA SER A 13 -2.83 -0.51 -15.06
C SER A 13 -1.39 -0.18 -15.42
N ASP A 14 -1.05 1.11 -15.50
CA ASP A 14 0.36 1.54 -15.65
C ASP A 14 1.22 1.16 -14.44
N TYR A 15 0.60 1.12 -13.25
CA TYR A 15 1.26 0.81 -11.99
C TYR A 15 0.43 -0.17 -11.17
N VAL A 16 1.09 -1.19 -10.61
CA VAL A 16 0.46 -2.22 -9.78
C VAL A 16 1.16 -2.29 -8.42
N ILE A 17 0.40 -2.05 -7.35
CA ILE A 17 0.91 -2.04 -5.97
C ILE A 17 0.62 -3.38 -5.30
N LEU A 18 1.66 -4.20 -5.15
CA LEU A 18 1.61 -5.48 -4.45
C LEU A 18 2.07 -5.32 -2.99
N GLY A 19 1.33 -5.92 -2.06
CA GLY A 19 1.70 -5.98 -0.66
C GLY A 19 2.08 -7.40 -0.28
N VAL A 20 3.28 -7.61 0.26
CA VAL A 20 3.75 -8.92 0.74
C VAL A 20 3.79 -8.90 2.26
N PRO A 21 2.83 -9.54 2.96
CA PRO A 21 2.76 -9.53 4.42
C PRO A 21 3.74 -10.55 5.05
N PHE A 22 5.04 -10.43 4.76
CA PHE A 22 6.08 -11.30 5.28
C PHE A 22 6.90 -10.60 6.36
N ASP A 23 7.19 -11.32 7.46
CA ASP A 23 7.82 -10.76 8.65
C ASP A 23 8.59 -11.81 9.47
N TYR A 24 8.90 -12.96 8.86
CA TYR A 24 9.50 -14.09 9.60
C TYR A 24 11.01 -13.91 9.87
N THR A 25 11.66 -13.02 9.13
CA THR A 25 13.10 -12.71 9.28
C THR A 25 13.39 -11.55 10.24
N SER A 26 12.36 -11.01 10.90
CA SER A 26 12.49 -9.88 11.82
C SER A 26 13.02 -10.33 13.18
N THR A 27 14.18 -9.83 13.60
CA THR A 27 14.84 -10.24 14.86
C THR A 27 14.52 -9.33 16.06
N PHE A 28 14.27 -8.03 15.83
CA PHE A 28 14.10 -7.05 16.92
C PHE A 28 12.66 -6.54 17.08
N ARG A 29 12.05 -5.99 16.02
CA ARG A 29 10.68 -5.48 16.04
C ARG A 29 9.84 -6.19 14.99
N SER A 30 9.01 -7.12 15.44
CA SER A 30 7.99 -7.77 14.62
C SER A 30 6.82 -6.82 14.32
N GLY A 31 6.13 -7.07 13.22
CA GLY A 31 4.90 -6.38 12.83
C GLY A 31 4.87 -5.95 11.36
N ALA A 32 5.95 -6.14 10.60
CA ALA A 32 6.04 -5.66 9.22
C ALA A 32 4.97 -6.28 8.31
N ARG A 33 4.48 -7.48 8.64
CA ARG A 33 3.36 -8.14 7.93
C ARG A 33 2.08 -7.30 7.88
N PHE A 34 1.88 -6.40 8.84
CA PHE A 34 0.71 -5.52 8.90
C PHE A 34 0.90 -4.21 8.11
N ALA A 35 2.14 -3.90 7.68
CA ALA A 35 2.45 -2.67 6.98
C ALA A 35 1.69 -2.53 5.64
N PRO A 36 1.56 -3.55 4.78
CA PRO A 36 0.86 -3.40 3.51
C PRO A 36 -0.59 -2.94 3.67
N ASN A 37 -1.29 -3.38 4.72
CA ASN A 37 -2.65 -2.93 4.99
C ASN A 37 -2.68 -1.49 5.54
N HIS A 38 -1.81 -1.18 6.50
CA HIS A 38 -1.74 0.16 7.09
C HIS A 38 -1.31 1.24 6.08
N ILE A 39 -0.39 0.93 5.16
CA ILE A 39 -0.01 1.84 4.07
C ILE A 39 -1.23 2.18 3.21
N ARG A 40 -2.07 1.20 2.89
CA ARG A 40 -3.29 1.43 2.09
C ARG A 40 -4.32 2.25 2.84
N ILE A 41 -4.49 2.04 4.15
CA ILE A 41 -5.38 2.87 4.97
C ILE A 41 -4.86 4.31 5.02
N ALA A 42 -3.57 4.50 5.34
CA ALA A 42 -2.95 5.81 5.44
C ALA A 42 -2.96 6.57 4.10
N SER A 43 -2.87 5.85 2.97
CA SER A 43 -2.86 6.45 1.63
C SER A 43 -4.13 7.23 1.29
N LEU A 44 -5.24 6.99 1.99
CA LEU A 44 -6.48 7.74 1.79
C LEU A 44 -6.39 9.18 2.25
N ASN A 45 -5.42 9.51 3.10
CA ASN A 45 -5.18 10.86 3.60
C ASN A 45 -4.22 11.66 2.71
N ILE A 46 -3.74 11.08 1.61
CA ILE A 46 -2.83 11.74 0.68
C ILE A 46 -3.66 12.38 -0.43
N GLU A 47 -3.46 13.67 -0.65
CA GLU A 47 -4.06 14.38 -1.78
C GLU A 47 -3.47 13.89 -3.10
N THR A 48 -4.34 13.58 -4.07
CA THR A 48 -3.92 13.10 -5.38
C THR A 48 -3.31 14.17 -6.28
N TYR A 49 -3.47 15.44 -5.89
CA TYR A 49 -3.03 16.57 -6.67
C TYR A 49 -2.51 17.69 -5.76
N SER A 50 -1.41 18.30 -6.18
CA SER A 50 -0.85 19.49 -5.56
C SER A 50 -0.71 20.56 -6.63
N LEU A 51 -1.18 21.77 -6.34
CA LEU A 51 -1.10 22.94 -7.22
C LEU A 51 0.27 23.63 -7.20
N ARG A 52 1.18 23.15 -6.35
CA ARG A 52 2.49 23.75 -6.11
C ARG A 52 3.56 23.10 -6.97
#